data_AF-A0A8C6B9L3-F1
#
_entry.id   AF-A0A8C6B9L3-F1
#
_cell.length_a   1.000
_cell.length_b   1.000
_cell.length_c   1.000
_cell.angle_alpha   90.00
_cell.angle_beta   90.00
_cell.angle_gamma   90.00
#
_symmetry.space_group_name_H-M   'P 1'
#
loop_
_entity.id
_entity.type
_entity.pdbx_description
1 polymer ?
#
loop_
_entity_poly.entity_id
_entity_poly.type
_entity_poly.pdbx_seq_one_letter_code
_entity_poly.pdbx_strand_id
1 'polypeptide(L)'
;MDRAGGKSAAVVAVVTEPRFTQRYREYLEKQKLLERQHRVEKMPDGTVALPVLGEALTEQHLRELRNRVAPGSTCVVTQLLNPVPSKKAQACSPAQRLCLEVYGKPWKTQILHIQPVKSYAPHVDHIVLDLECRPCPLVG
;
A
#
# COMPACT_ATOMS: atom_id res chain seq x y z
N MET A 1 32.87 -3.92 -6.18
CA MET A 1 31.63 -4.24 -6.90
C MET A 1 31.00 -5.38 -6.13
N ASP A 2 30.07 -5.08 -5.22
CA ASP A 2 29.32 -6.11 -4.51
C ASP A 2 27.83 -5.80 -4.63
N ARG A 3 27.13 -6.75 -5.26
CA ARG A 3 25.68 -6.81 -5.41
C ARG A 3 25.11 -7.29 -4.07
N ALA A 4 24.43 -6.45 -3.33
CA ALA A 4 23.58 -6.88 -2.22
C ALA A 4 22.21 -6.22 -2.41
N GLY A 5 21.22 -7.06 -2.71
CA GLY A 5 19.86 -6.66 -3.04
C GLY A 5 19.17 -6.07 -1.82
N GLY A 6 18.65 -4.85 -2.00
CA GLY A 6 17.74 -4.23 -1.05
C GLY A 6 16.56 -5.17 -0.79
N LYS A 7 16.29 -5.44 0.48
CA LYS A 7 15.06 -6.08 0.90
C LYS A 7 13.93 -5.09 0.61
N SER A 8 13.37 -5.15 -0.59
CA SER A 8 11.98 -4.78 -0.80
C SER A 8 11.18 -5.48 0.31
N ALA A 9 10.40 -4.70 1.06
CA ALA A 9 9.56 -5.24 2.12
C ALA A 9 8.64 -6.29 1.47
N ALA A 10 8.91 -7.56 1.71
CA ALA A 10 8.18 -8.65 1.10
C ALA A 10 6.73 -8.58 1.58
N VAL A 11 5.80 -8.37 0.65
CA VAL A 11 4.38 -8.23 0.96
C VAL A 11 3.72 -9.59 0.82
N VAL A 12 3.01 -10.03 1.86
CA VAL A 12 2.24 -11.27 1.79
C VAL A 12 1.06 -11.06 0.84
N ALA A 13 0.79 -12.03 -0.01
CA ALA A 13 -0.33 -11.99 -0.95
C ALA A 13 -1.03 -13.35 -1.05
N VAL A 14 -2.34 -13.32 -1.26
CA VAL A 14 -3.12 -14.51 -1.62
C VAL A 14 -3.21 -14.60 -3.14
N VAL A 15 -2.86 -15.77 -3.67
CA VAL A 15 -2.86 -16.08 -5.08
C VAL A 15 -4.09 -16.91 -5.42
N THR A 16 -4.81 -16.49 -6.46
CA THR A 16 -6.01 -17.16 -6.96
C THR A 16 -6.12 -17.02 -8.47
N GLU A 17 -6.97 -17.82 -9.10
CA GLU A 17 -7.26 -17.74 -10.51
C GLU A 17 -7.98 -16.41 -10.85
N PRO A 18 -7.76 -15.82 -12.05
CA PRO A 18 -8.38 -14.55 -12.44
C PRO A 18 -9.91 -14.52 -12.28
N ARG A 19 -10.57 -15.66 -12.54
CA ARG A 19 -12.03 -15.81 -12.44
C ARG A 19 -12.59 -15.60 -11.03
N PHE A 20 -11.77 -15.79 -9.99
CA PHE A 20 -12.17 -15.67 -8.59
C PHE A 20 -11.66 -14.39 -7.92
N THR A 21 -10.85 -13.60 -8.63
CA THR A 21 -10.20 -12.39 -8.09
C THR A 21 -11.19 -11.43 -7.44
N GLN A 22 -12.33 -11.17 -8.09
CA GLN A 22 -13.31 -10.21 -7.59
C GLN A 22 -13.96 -10.68 -6.27
N ARG A 23 -14.30 -11.98 -6.18
CA ARG A 23 -14.88 -12.56 -4.95
C ARG A 23 -13.89 -12.53 -3.78
N TYR A 24 -12.62 -12.81 -4.06
CA TYR A 24 -11.54 -12.74 -3.07
C TYR A 24 -11.36 -11.31 -2.57
N ARG A 25 -11.30 -10.35 -3.50
CA ARG A 25 -11.20 -8.93 -3.17
C ARG A 25 -12.33 -8.49 -2.24
N GLU A 26 -13.57 -8.77 -2.59
CA GLU A 26 -14.74 -8.37 -1.80
C GLU A 26 -14.71 -8.95 -0.38
N TYR A 27 -14.36 -10.23 -0.25
CA TYR A 27 -14.20 -10.87 1.05
C TYR A 27 -13.07 -10.22 1.88
N LEU A 28 -11.88 -10.08 1.29
CA LEU A 28 -10.71 -9.51 1.96
C LEU A 28 -10.93 -8.05 2.36
N GLU A 29 -11.63 -7.26 1.53
CA GLU A 29 -12.01 -5.88 1.88
C GLU A 29 -13.01 -5.84 3.03
N LYS A 30 -14.02 -6.73 3.02
CA LYS A 30 -15.02 -6.83 4.09
C LYS A 30 -14.38 -7.23 5.43
N GLN A 31 -13.41 -8.15 5.41
CA GLN A 31 -12.66 -8.57 6.60
C GLN A 31 -11.51 -7.62 6.96
N LYS A 32 -11.31 -6.53 6.20
CA LYS A 32 -10.19 -5.57 6.36
C LYS A 32 -8.80 -6.22 6.30
N LEU A 33 -8.68 -7.31 5.54
CA LEU A 33 -7.43 -8.04 5.32
C LEU A 33 -6.70 -7.62 4.07
N LEU A 34 -7.39 -6.99 3.12
CA LEU A 34 -6.74 -6.53 1.89
C LEU A 34 -5.79 -5.35 2.18
N GLU A 35 -4.54 -5.49 1.77
CA GLU A 35 -3.57 -4.42 1.86
C GLU A 35 -3.75 -3.42 0.72
N ARG A 36 -4.17 -2.20 1.04
CA ARG A 36 -4.50 -1.15 0.04
C ARG A 36 -3.28 -0.34 -0.44
N GLN A 37 -2.10 -0.60 0.13
CA GLN A 37 -0.88 0.08 -0.26
C GLN A 37 -0.30 -0.46 -1.56
N HIS A 38 -0.56 -1.72 -1.89
CA HIS A 38 -0.04 -2.38 -3.08
C HIS A 38 -1.17 -2.76 -4.05
N ARG A 39 -0.84 -2.83 -5.33
CA ARG A 39 -1.79 -3.22 -6.38
C ARG A 39 -1.93 -4.73 -6.42
N VAL A 40 -3.07 -5.17 -6.94
CA VAL A 40 -3.24 -6.57 -7.32
C VAL A 40 -2.45 -6.83 -8.60
N GLU A 41 -1.68 -7.91 -8.61
CA GLU A 41 -0.70 -8.20 -9.66
C GLU A 41 -1.01 -9.52 -10.36
N LYS A 42 -0.74 -9.60 -11.66
CA LYS A 42 -0.85 -10.84 -12.42
C LYS A 42 0.50 -11.55 -12.39
N MET A 43 0.51 -12.80 -11.97
CA MET A 43 1.70 -13.64 -11.88
C MET A 43 2.06 -14.25 -13.24
N PRO A 44 3.32 -14.65 -13.47
CA PRO A 44 3.77 -15.25 -14.73
C PRO A 44 3.00 -16.52 -15.13
N ASP A 45 2.51 -17.27 -14.15
CA ASP A 45 1.68 -18.48 -14.33
C ASP A 45 0.23 -18.18 -14.74
N GLY A 46 -0.14 -16.89 -14.84
CA GLY A 46 -1.48 -16.44 -15.19
C GLY A 46 -2.43 -16.27 -14.00
N THR A 47 -2.01 -16.61 -12.78
CA THR A 47 -2.77 -16.36 -11.56
C THR A 47 -2.69 -14.89 -11.14
N VAL A 48 -3.46 -14.51 -10.12
CA VAL A 48 -3.55 -13.14 -9.62
C VAL A 48 -3.21 -13.12 -8.14
N ALA A 49 -2.25 -12.28 -7.76
CA ALA A 49 -1.83 -12.06 -6.39
C ALA A 49 -2.53 -10.83 -5.80
N LEU A 50 -3.26 -11.04 -4.71
CA LEU A 50 -3.94 -10.01 -3.94
C LEU A 50 -3.14 -9.72 -2.66
N PRO A 51 -2.54 -8.52 -2.49
CA PRO A 51 -1.81 -8.14 -1.29
C PRO A 51 -2.70 -8.18 -0.03
N VAL A 52 -2.19 -8.76 1.05
CA VAL A 52 -2.90 -8.90 2.32
C VAL A 52 -2.04 -8.49 3.50
N LEU A 53 -2.70 -8.02 4.55
CA LEU A 53 -2.06 -7.75 5.84
C LEU A 53 -1.67 -9.09 6.48
N GLY A 54 -0.41 -9.51 6.28
CA GLY A 54 0.07 -10.84 6.64
C GLY A 54 -0.18 -11.24 8.09
N GLU A 55 -0.07 -10.31 9.03
CA GLU A 55 -0.32 -10.54 10.46
C GLU A 55 -1.79 -10.82 10.79
N ALA A 56 -2.72 -10.34 9.96
CA ALA A 56 -4.16 -10.50 10.17
C ALA A 56 -4.75 -11.70 9.41
N LEU A 57 -4.00 -12.28 8.46
CA LEU A 57 -4.46 -13.41 7.66
C LEU A 57 -4.28 -14.73 8.43
N THR A 58 -5.38 -15.27 8.97
CA THR A 58 -5.37 -16.56 9.67
C THR A 58 -5.77 -17.73 8.78
N GLU A 59 -5.42 -18.95 9.20
CA GLU A 59 -5.84 -20.20 8.56
C GLU A 59 -7.37 -20.31 8.37
N GLN A 60 -8.15 -19.72 9.29
CA GLN A 60 -9.61 -19.69 9.17
C GLN A 60 -10.05 -18.93 7.90
N HIS A 61 -9.39 -17.82 7.58
CA HIS A 61 -9.71 -17.01 6.40
C HIS A 61 -9.31 -17.74 5.11
N LEU A 62 -8.18 -18.44 5.11
CA LEU A 62 -7.77 -19.30 3.98
C LEU A 62 -8.80 -20.41 3.72
N ARG A 63 -9.29 -21.05 4.79
CA ARG A 63 -10.33 -22.08 4.68
C ARG A 63 -11.65 -21.53 4.16
N GLU A 64 -12.08 -20.36 4.61
CA GLU A 64 -13.29 -19.69 4.13
C GLU A 64 -13.16 -19.26 2.66
N LEU A 65 -12.00 -18.75 2.24
CA LEU A 65 -11.71 -18.41 0.85
C LEU A 65 -11.86 -19.63 -0.07
N ARG A 66 -11.28 -20.76 0.32
CA ARG A 66 -11.33 -22.02 -0.46
C ARG A 66 -12.70 -22.68 -0.44
N ASN A 67 -13.42 -22.65 0.69
CA ASN A 67 -14.63 -23.46 0.87
C ASN A 67 -15.93 -22.71 0.59
N ARG A 68 -15.97 -21.39 0.81
CA ARG A 68 -17.19 -20.59 0.66
C ARG A 68 -17.08 -19.53 -0.42
N VAL A 69 -15.98 -18.78 -0.45
CA VAL A 69 -15.84 -17.62 -1.36
C VAL A 69 -15.63 -18.07 -2.80
N ALA A 70 -14.72 -19.02 -3.02
CA ALA A 70 -14.61 -19.72 -4.30
C ALA A 70 -14.26 -21.20 -4.11
N PRO A 71 -15.28 -22.06 -4.00
CA PRO A 71 -15.11 -23.52 -4.04
C PRO A 71 -14.31 -23.95 -5.27
N GLY A 72 -13.24 -24.71 -5.05
CA GLY A 72 -12.37 -25.23 -6.13
C GLY A 72 -11.30 -24.25 -6.63
N SER A 73 -11.08 -23.13 -5.93
CA SER A 73 -9.92 -22.25 -6.18
C SER A 73 -8.65 -22.77 -5.49
N THR A 74 -7.48 -22.46 -6.06
CA THR A 74 -6.19 -22.98 -5.58
C THR A 74 -5.63 -22.25 -4.35
N CYS A 75 -6.17 -21.07 -3.99
CA CYS A 75 -5.87 -20.25 -2.80
C CYS A 75 -4.49 -20.50 -2.13
N VAL A 76 -3.43 -19.90 -2.66
CA VAL A 76 -2.06 -20.06 -2.12
C VAL A 76 -1.57 -18.75 -1.51
N VAL A 77 -0.85 -18.82 -0.39
CA VAL A 77 -0.18 -17.64 0.17
C VAL A 77 1.24 -17.56 -0.37
N THR A 78 1.64 -16.39 -0.87
CA THR A 78 2.99 -16.11 -1.38
C THR A 78 3.54 -14.80 -0.80
N GLN A 79 4.83 -14.56 -1.00
CA GLN A 79 5.48 -13.30 -0.71
C GLN A 79 5.88 -12.60 -2.01
N LEU A 80 5.34 -11.40 -2.23
CA LEU A 80 5.71 -10.53 -3.33
C LEU A 80 7.02 -9.82 -3.00
N LEU A 81 8.05 -10.11 -3.81
CA LEU A 81 9.38 -9.54 -3.62
C LEU A 81 9.47 -8.09 -4.07
N ASN A 82 8.68 -7.64 -5.06
CA ASN A 82 8.72 -6.26 -5.54
C ASN A 82 7.29 -5.76 -5.80
N PRO A 83 6.48 -5.59 -4.74
CA PRO A 83 5.08 -5.27 -4.88
C PRO A 83 4.90 -3.85 -5.43
N VAL A 84 4.00 -3.68 -6.40
CA VAL A 84 3.79 -2.38 -7.05
C VAL A 84 2.91 -1.49 -6.15
N PRO A 85 3.37 -0.30 -5.73
CA PRO A 85 2.56 0.59 -4.89
C PRO A 85 1.29 1.07 -5.62
N SER A 86 0.20 1.24 -4.89
CA SER A 86 -1.04 1.81 -5.38
C SER A 86 -0.86 3.30 -5.73
N LYS A 87 -1.69 3.85 -6.62
CA LYS A 87 -1.63 5.30 -6.95
C LYS A 87 -1.74 6.18 -5.71
N LYS A 88 -2.52 5.74 -4.71
CA LYS A 88 -2.67 6.44 -3.43
C LYS A 88 -1.41 6.33 -2.57
N ALA A 89 -0.73 5.17 -2.56
CA ALA A 89 0.53 5.00 -1.86
C ALA A 89 1.67 5.81 -2.51
N GLN A 90 1.59 6.05 -3.83
CA GLN A 90 2.54 6.90 -4.57
C GLN A 90 2.24 8.40 -4.44
N ALA A 91 1.15 8.79 -3.77
CA ALA A 91 0.81 10.19 -3.61
C ALA A 91 1.86 10.88 -2.74
N CYS A 92 2.67 11.74 -3.36
CA CYS A 92 3.67 12.57 -2.71
C CYS A 92 3.03 13.93 -2.39
N SER A 93 2.95 14.27 -1.10
CA SER A 93 2.46 15.59 -0.70
C SER A 93 3.41 16.68 -1.23
N PRO A 94 2.92 17.91 -1.48
CA PRO A 94 3.80 19.03 -1.87
C PRO A 94 4.98 19.22 -0.90
N ALA A 95 4.75 19.01 0.40
CA ALA A 95 5.80 19.08 1.41
C ALA A 95 6.85 17.96 1.25
N GLN A 96 6.42 16.72 0.99
CA GLN A 96 7.37 15.62 0.73
C GLN A 96 8.21 15.88 -0.51
N ARG A 97 7.61 16.43 -1.56
CA ARG A 97 8.33 16.82 -2.78
C ARG A 97 9.34 17.90 -2.50
N LEU A 98 8.95 18.95 -1.80
CA LEU A 98 9.85 20.03 -1.39
C LEU A 98 11.02 19.51 -0.55
N CYS A 99 10.76 18.61 0.41
CA CYS A 99 11.82 17.99 1.20
C CYS A 99 12.77 17.15 0.33
N LEU A 100 12.25 16.43 -0.67
CA LEU A 100 13.09 15.69 -1.62
C LEU A 100 13.96 16.62 -2.47
N GLU A 101 13.40 17.71 -2.98
CA GLU A 101 14.11 18.70 -3.78
C GLU A 101 15.22 19.42 -2.98
N VAL A 102 14.94 19.78 -1.72
CA VAL A 102 15.88 20.52 -0.87
C VAL A 102 16.95 19.61 -0.27
N TYR A 103 16.59 18.39 0.15
CA TYR A 103 17.48 17.51 0.93
C TYR A 103 17.97 16.27 0.17
N GLY A 104 17.49 16.03 -1.05
CA GLY A 104 17.94 14.92 -1.91
C GLY A 104 17.56 13.51 -1.44
N LYS A 105 16.65 13.38 -0.46
CA LYS A 105 16.21 12.09 0.10
C LYS A 105 14.72 12.11 0.39
N PRO A 106 14.01 10.97 0.43
CA PRO A 106 12.59 10.93 0.76
C PRO A 106 12.33 11.25 2.24
N TRP A 107 11.23 11.95 2.51
CA TRP A 107 10.78 12.28 3.86
C TRP A 107 9.34 11.84 4.08
N LYS A 108 9.04 11.49 5.32
CA LYS A 108 7.67 11.34 5.81
C LYS A 108 7.24 12.67 6.39
N THR A 109 6.07 13.16 5.96
CA THR A 109 5.47 14.38 6.50
C THR A 109 4.15 14.04 7.19
N GLN A 110 3.89 14.65 8.34
CA GLN A 110 2.61 14.55 9.03
C GLN A 110 2.10 15.95 9.34
N ILE A 111 0.84 16.23 8.99
CA ILE A 111 0.18 17.47 9.38
C ILE A 111 -0.11 17.40 10.87
N LEU A 112 0.44 18.33 11.64
CA LEU A 112 0.19 18.45 13.07
C LEU A 112 -1.00 19.38 13.33
N HIS A 113 -1.05 20.50 12.62
CA HIS A 113 -2.07 21.51 12.81
C HIS A 113 -2.37 22.24 11.50
N ILE A 114 -3.65 22.56 11.29
CA ILE A 114 -4.14 23.34 10.14
C ILE A 114 -4.90 24.52 10.72
N GLN A 115 -4.40 25.73 10.48
CA GLN A 115 -5.05 26.95 10.93
C GLN A 115 -5.47 27.79 9.72
N PRO A 116 -6.78 28.00 9.49
CA PRO A 116 -7.22 29.06 8.60
C PRO A 116 -6.83 30.41 9.21
N VAL A 117 -6.23 31.28 8.40
CA VAL A 117 -5.91 32.65 8.80
C VAL A 117 -6.69 33.63 7.94
N LYS A 118 -6.81 34.87 8.43
CA LYS A 118 -7.54 35.90 7.71
C LYS A 118 -6.91 36.12 6.34
N SER A 119 -7.69 35.88 5.30
CA SER A 119 -7.32 36.22 3.93
C SER A 119 -7.63 37.69 3.66
N TYR A 120 -6.68 38.38 3.02
CA TYR A 120 -6.90 39.73 2.51
C TYR A 120 -7.29 39.74 1.04
N ALA A 121 -7.37 38.57 0.39
CA ALA A 121 -7.74 38.42 -1.02
C ALA A 121 -9.11 37.71 -1.14
N PRO A 122 -10.06 38.25 -1.91
CA PRO A 122 -11.33 37.57 -2.16
C PRO A 122 -11.08 36.25 -2.89
N HIS A 123 -11.82 35.20 -2.49
CA HIS A 123 -11.76 33.85 -3.07
C HIS A 123 -10.43 33.10 -2.90
N VAL A 124 -9.55 33.54 -2.00
CA VAL A 124 -8.32 32.82 -1.65
C VAL A 124 -8.39 32.41 -0.20
N ASP A 125 -8.32 31.11 0.07
CA ASP A 125 -8.14 30.59 1.42
C ASP A 125 -6.67 30.67 1.82
N HIS A 126 -6.38 31.38 2.92
CA HIS A 126 -5.05 31.38 3.52
C HIS A 126 -5.02 30.40 4.69
N ILE A 127 -4.10 29.45 4.62
CA ILE A 127 -3.97 28.38 5.62
C ILE A 127 -2.51 28.30 6.04
N VAL A 128 -2.28 28.25 7.35
CA VAL A 128 -0.99 27.93 7.95
C VAL A 128 -1.00 26.46 8.34
N LEU A 129 0.06 25.74 7.95
CA LEU A 129 0.24 24.32 8.19
C LEU A 129 1.46 24.09 9.05
N ASP A 130 1.27 23.44 10.19
CA ASP A 130 2.39 22.92 10.99
C ASP A 130 2.64 21.48 10.54
N LEU A 131 3.88 21.22 10.10
CA LEU A 131 4.29 19.94 9.56
C LEU A 131 5.40 19.35 10.42
N GLU A 132 5.22 18.09 10.81
CA GLU A 132 6.34 17.26 11.22
C GLU A 132 6.96 16.64 9.97
N CYS A 133 8.26 16.86 9.76
CA CYS A 133 9.02 16.26 8.67
C CYS A 133 10.13 15.38 9.26
N ARG A 134 10.09 14.08 8.97
CA ARG A 134 11.15 13.13 9.35
C ARG A 134 11.76 12.48 8.11
N PRO A 135 13.09 12.39 7.99
CA PRO A 135 13.70 11.62 6.92
C PRO A 135 13.18 10.20 6.95
N CYS A 136 12.80 9.65 5.80
CA CYS A 136 12.58 8.21 5.74
C CYS A 136 13.92 7.53 6.03
N PRO A 137 13.97 6.50 6.88
CA PRO A 137 15.18 5.70 7.01
C PRO A 137 15.57 5.22 5.61
N LEU A 138 16.84 5.42 5.25
CA LEU A 138 17.38 4.81 4.05
C LEU A 138 17.22 3.31 4.27
N VAL A 139 16.29 2.70 3.53
CA VAL A 139 16.19 1.26 3.46
C VAL A 139 17.43 0.83 2.67
N GLY A 140 18.49 0.52 3.41
CA GLY A 140 19.73 -0.04 2.88
C GLY A 140 19.55 -1.49 2.48
#